data_AF-A0A3N4R5C5-F1
#
_entry.id   AF-A0A3N4R5C5-F1
#
_cell.length_a   1.000
_cell.length_b   1.000
_cell.length_c   1.000
_cell.angle_alpha   90.00
_cell.angle_beta   90.00
_cell.angle_gamma   90.00
#
_symmetry.space_group_name_H-M   'P 1'
#
loop_
_entity.id
_entity.type
_entity.pdbx_description
1 polymer ?
#
loop_
_entity_poly.entity_id
_entity_poly.type
_entity_poly.pdbx_seq_one_letter_code
_entity_poly.pdbx_strand_id
1 'polypeptide(L)'
;MTPAMTPHPLPPLLREIAELLRTVLDQDPAWTGTLTPDTLLDAELHLESHDLAAWSLALRTRYGPTADLATHLTTLDLDALTTLTLADVAALAAPGATGAPRPGSGPRPGPEPVVDEASGRGADEDAGRPVRVPPGAAGRAAGPSAGAAGAAVAAVAADGASVPGAAGDDPGPVPTGAVAPARAVAPARAVAPARVVAPLSPAAPPSPPPLSAAVPPSPPPSSPAVRPSPSPPPATGAGRGRGRFLFVSLPLFGHVHPLAAVARELVGRGHEVVWAGSEAFLRPLVGEAAVIAPIPLRAHRGQADHGMAAARSRWEGYIVPHARHTLPGIERAVAAFRPDVLAVDQHAVAGALAAHRAGLPWASLAPTTMELTRPYRTAAPRVEEWIERRMADMWTAAGLPGPPPHDLRFSPHLLIGFTGEALTGPLPRPDNAVLVGPALAAREPDRDFPWEWLDPTRRQVLVTVGTLSLDLAADFHARMVEALRPLGDRLQAIVAAPDGTVADPPPHVLVRPRVPVLELMPHLDAVVSHGGLNTVCEALAHGVPLLVAPIKGDQPINAAQVAAAGAGRRVRFAHARPQTLRTELLAVLDDPAHAAAARRIKESFAAAGGARAAADHLETLLPARL
;
A
#
# COMPACT_ATOMS: atom_id res chain seq x y z
N MET A 1 -11.22 27.59 -31.35
CA MET A 1 -11.81 26.25 -31.50
C MET A 1 -10.76 25.33 -32.08
N THR A 2 -10.05 24.60 -31.23
CA THR A 2 -9.20 23.47 -31.63
C THR A 2 -10.14 22.32 -32.00
N PRO A 3 -9.96 21.62 -33.14
CA PRO A 3 -10.85 20.53 -33.50
C PRO A 3 -10.67 19.39 -32.51
N ALA A 4 -11.78 18.90 -31.96
CA ALA A 4 -11.79 17.67 -31.18
C ALA A 4 -11.30 16.53 -32.08
N MET A 5 -10.12 15.98 -31.80
CA MET A 5 -9.66 14.74 -32.40
C MET A 5 -10.65 13.64 -32.01
N THR A 6 -11.45 13.18 -32.95
CA THR A 6 -12.19 11.92 -32.83
C THR A 6 -11.17 10.80 -32.64
N PRO A 7 -11.29 9.95 -31.60
CA PRO A 7 -10.37 8.85 -31.38
C PRO A 7 -10.41 7.88 -32.55
N HIS A 8 -9.27 7.60 -33.15
CA HIS A 8 -9.15 6.56 -34.17
C HIS A 8 -9.48 5.19 -33.52
N PRO A 9 -10.39 4.38 -34.09
CA PRO A 9 -10.74 3.10 -33.50
C PRO A 9 -9.52 2.15 -33.50
N LEU A 10 -9.31 1.44 -32.39
CA LEU A 10 -8.22 0.47 -32.24
C LEU A 10 -8.20 -0.55 -33.41
N PRO A 11 -7.01 -0.92 -33.91
CA PRO A 11 -6.83 -2.03 -34.82
C PRO A 11 -7.47 -3.33 -34.30
N PRO A 12 -7.91 -4.26 -35.17
CA PRO A 12 -8.68 -5.44 -34.76
C PRO A 12 -8.01 -6.29 -33.67
N LEU A 13 -6.71 -6.57 -33.79
CA LEU A 13 -5.96 -7.34 -32.79
C LEU A 13 -5.87 -6.60 -31.45
N LEU A 14 -5.61 -5.29 -31.48
CA LEU A 14 -5.57 -4.45 -30.28
C LEU A 14 -6.92 -4.41 -29.56
N ARG A 15 -8.02 -4.36 -30.31
CA ARG A 15 -9.38 -4.43 -29.74
C ARG A 15 -9.65 -5.77 -29.07
N GLU A 16 -9.23 -6.88 -29.68
CA GLU A 16 -9.39 -8.21 -29.10
C GLU A 16 -8.55 -8.36 -27.82
N ILE A 17 -7.32 -7.84 -27.82
CA ILE A 17 -6.43 -7.85 -26.66
C ILE A 17 -6.96 -6.96 -25.53
N ALA A 18 -7.48 -5.78 -25.86
CA ALA A 18 -8.17 -4.89 -24.93
C ALA A 18 -9.42 -5.57 -24.33
N GLU A 19 -10.16 -6.35 -25.12
CA GLU A 19 -11.35 -7.07 -24.67
C GLU A 19 -11.02 -8.26 -23.77
N LEU A 20 -9.93 -8.98 -24.08
CA LEU A 20 -9.36 -9.99 -23.17
C LEU A 20 -8.96 -9.35 -21.85
N LEU A 21 -8.27 -8.20 -21.90
CA LEU A 21 -7.90 -7.46 -20.70
C LEU A 21 -9.15 -7.00 -19.93
N ARG A 22 -10.16 -6.43 -20.60
CA ARG A 22 -11.43 -6.02 -19.99
C ARG A 22 -12.09 -7.17 -19.22
N THR A 23 -12.05 -8.38 -19.80
CA THR A 23 -12.61 -9.58 -19.18
C THR A 23 -11.79 -10.01 -17.96
N VAL A 24 -10.46 -10.00 -18.05
CA VAL A 24 -9.55 -10.24 -16.91
C VAL A 24 -9.78 -9.21 -15.79
N LEU A 25 -10.04 -7.97 -16.20
CA LEU A 25 -10.27 -6.85 -15.29
C LEU A 25 -11.73 -6.64 -14.89
N ASP A 26 -12.67 -7.51 -15.30
CA ASP A 26 -14.12 -7.36 -15.06
C ASP A 26 -14.62 -5.89 -15.22
N GLN A 27 -14.17 -5.23 -16.28
CA GLN A 27 -14.49 -3.82 -16.55
C GLN A 27 -15.73 -3.68 -17.42
N ASP A 28 -16.39 -2.52 -17.32
CA ASP A 28 -17.54 -2.18 -18.17
C ASP A 28 -17.14 -2.15 -19.66
N PRO A 29 -18.01 -2.59 -20.59
CA PRO A 29 -17.75 -2.53 -22.04
C PRO A 29 -17.34 -1.15 -22.56
N ALA A 30 -17.77 -0.05 -21.93
CA ALA A 30 -17.38 1.30 -22.31
C ALA A 30 -15.88 1.59 -22.05
N TRP A 31 -15.24 0.84 -21.14
CA TRP A 31 -13.85 1.03 -20.74
C TRP A 31 -12.86 0.79 -21.89
N THR A 32 -13.11 -0.19 -22.75
CA THR A 32 -12.21 -0.43 -23.90
C THR A 32 -12.21 0.72 -24.89
N GLY A 33 -13.26 1.56 -24.88
CA GLY A 33 -13.34 2.78 -25.67
C GLY A 33 -12.42 3.90 -25.20
N THR A 34 -11.86 3.83 -23.98
CA THR A 34 -10.88 4.81 -23.48
C THR A 34 -9.44 4.43 -23.78
N LEU A 35 -9.20 3.22 -24.30
CA LEU A 35 -7.86 2.70 -24.54
C LEU A 35 -7.33 3.09 -25.93
N THR A 36 -6.05 3.41 -25.98
CA THR A 36 -5.30 3.71 -27.21
C THR A 36 -4.14 2.71 -27.36
N PRO A 37 -3.51 2.60 -28.55
CA PRO A 37 -2.33 1.75 -28.72
C PRO A 37 -1.19 2.13 -27.76
N ASP A 38 -1.07 3.42 -27.46
CA ASP A 38 -0.04 3.99 -26.60
C ASP A 38 -0.37 3.90 -25.11
N THR A 39 -1.53 3.36 -24.73
CA THR A 39 -1.93 3.23 -23.34
C THR A 39 -0.89 2.41 -22.57
N LEU A 40 -0.29 3.04 -21.57
CA LEU A 40 0.77 2.48 -20.74
C LEU A 40 0.20 1.47 -19.74
N LEU A 41 0.76 0.26 -19.74
CA LEU A 41 0.37 -0.81 -18.81
C LEU A 41 0.58 -0.41 -17.35
N ASP A 42 1.69 0.30 -17.08
CA ASP A 42 2.09 0.67 -15.73
C ASP A 42 1.33 1.93 -15.26
N ALA A 43 1.47 3.01 -16.03
CA ALA A 43 1.02 4.34 -15.62
C ALA A 43 -0.47 4.61 -15.84
N GLU A 44 -1.16 3.89 -16.73
CA GLU A 44 -2.56 4.14 -17.07
C GLU A 44 -3.48 2.98 -16.72
N LEU A 45 -3.02 1.73 -16.89
CA LEU A 45 -3.83 0.54 -16.58
C LEU A 45 -3.66 0.05 -15.15
N HIS A 46 -2.57 0.44 -14.49
CA HIS A 46 -2.25 0.09 -13.10
C HIS A 46 -2.32 -1.42 -12.83
N LEU A 47 -1.88 -2.23 -13.80
CA LEU A 47 -1.97 -3.68 -13.69
C LEU A 47 -1.07 -4.21 -12.58
N GLU A 48 -1.63 -4.98 -11.65
CA GLU A 48 -0.83 -5.67 -10.65
C GLU A 48 -0.23 -6.96 -11.22
N SER A 49 0.74 -7.55 -10.52
CA SER A 49 1.38 -8.82 -10.94
C SER A 49 0.40 -9.95 -11.20
N HIS A 50 -0.69 -10.01 -10.44
CA HIS A 50 -1.74 -11.02 -10.64
C HIS A 50 -2.61 -10.73 -11.87
N ASP A 51 -2.89 -9.46 -12.19
CA ASP A 51 -3.61 -9.06 -13.41
C ASP A 51 -2.75 -9.41 -14.63
N LEU A 52 -1.45 -9.10 -14.57
CA LEU A 52 -0.49 -9.44 -15.61
C LEU A 52 -0.36 -10.95 -15.81
N ALA A 53 -0.37 -11.74 -14.72
CA ALA A 53 -0.33 -13.20 -14.80
C ALA A 53 -1.63 -13.78 -15.40
N ALA A 54 -2.80 -13.29 -14.95
CA ALA A 54 -4.10 -13.70 -15.48
C ALA A 54 -4.26 -13.33 -16.95
N TRP A 55 -3.79 -12.13 -17.32
CA TRP A 55 -3.80 -11.67 -18.70
C TRP A 55 -2.80 -12.44 -19.57
N SER A 56 -1.59 -12.73 -19.05
CA SER A 56 -0.63 -13.63 -19.73
C SER A 56 -1.26 -15.00 -19.98
N LEU A 57 -1.97 -15.56 -19.01
CA LEU A 57 -2.69 -16.82 -19.20
C LEU A 57 -3.77 -16.71 -20.29
N ALA A 58 -4.59 -15.66 -20.26
CA ALA A 58 -5.63 -15.42 -21.27
C ALA A 58 -5.03 -15.27 -22.68
N LEU A 59 -3.93 -14.52 -22.81
CA LEU A 59 -3.18 -14.35 -24.05
C LEU A 59 -2.62 -15.68 -24.55
N ARG A 60 -2.01 -16.49 -23.67
CA ARG A 60 -1.49 -17.82 -24.02
C ARG A 60 -2.58 -18.78 -24.46
N THR A 61 -3.73 -18.77 -23.77
CA THR A 61 -4.89 -19.59 -24.12
C THR A 61 -5.44 -19.19 -25.50
N ARG A 62 -5.42 -17.89 -25.84
CA ARG A 62 -5.97 -17.40 -27.10
C ARG A 62 -5.01 -17.51 -28.29
N TYR A 63 -3.74 -17.15 -28.09
CA TYR A 63 -2.75 -16.95 -29.16
C TYR A 63 -1.58 -17.93 -29.12
N GLY A 64 -1.53 -18.84 -28.14
CA GLY A 64 -0.51 -19.88 -28.02
C GLY A 64 0.61 -19.57 -27.02
N PRO A 65 1.52 -20.52 -26.77
CA PRO A 65 2.47 -20.45 -25.65
C PRO A 65 3.51 -19.33 -25.76
N THR A 66 3.73 -18.77 -26.95
CA THR A 66 4.68 -17.67 -27.19
C THR A 66 4.12 -16.30 -26.81
N ALA A 67 2.79 -16.15 -26.69
CA ALA A 67 2.14 -14.92 -26.21
C ALA A 67 2.19 -14.85 -24.67
N ASP A 68 3.38 -15.04 -24.10
CA ASP A 68 3.62 -15.08 -22.66
C ASP A 68 4.15 -13.74 -22.16
N LEU A 69 3.22 -12.87 -21.78
CA LEU A 69 3.52 -11.55 -21.22
C LEU A 69 4.34 -11.68 -19.93
N ALA A 70 4.01 -12.64 -19.07
CA ALA A 70 4.71 -12.83 -17.80
C ALA A 70 6.20 -13.13 -18.02
N THR A 71 6.52 -14.06 -18.93
CA THR A 71 7.92 -14.33 -19.30
C THR A 71 8.57 -13.12 -19.94
N HIS A 72 7.89 -12.40 -20.83
CA HIS A 72 8.44 -11.21 -21.48
C HIS A 72 8.85 -10.13 -20.47
N LEU A 73 8.02 -9.83 -19.47
CA LEU A 73 8.30 -8.83 -18.44
C LEU A 73 9.59 -9.12 -17.67
N THR A 74 9.96 -10.40 -17.47
CA THR A 74 11.22 -10.77 -16.79
C THR A 74 12.48 -10.36 -17.59
N THR A 75 12.32 -10.12 -18.89
CA THR A 75 13.43 -9.76 -19.80
C THR A 75 13.61 -8.26 -19.97
N LEU A 76 12.74 -7.43 -19.40
CA LEU A 76 12.75 -5.98 -19.55
C LEU A 76 13.43 -5.29 -18.37
N ASP A 77 14.18 -4.23 -18.63
CA ASP A 77 14.72 -3.36 -17.58
C ASP A 77 13.66 -2.36 -17.09
N LEU A 78 14.04 -1.54 -16.11
CA LEU A 78 13.10 -0.61 -15.47
C LEU A 78 12.57 0.46 -16.43
N ASP A 79 13.37 0.92 -17.41
CA ASP A 79 12.92 1.92 -18.38
C ASP A 79 11.90 1.31 -19.32
N ALA A 80 12.22 0.15 -19.91
CA ALA A 80 11.32 -0.57 -20.81
C ALA A 80 10.01 -1.00 -20.14
N LEU A 81 10.04 -1.39 -18.86
CA LEU A 81 8.83 -1.73 -18.10
C LEU A 81 7.90 -0.52 -17.90
N THR A 82 8.46 0.65 -17.61
CA THR A 82 7.65 1.87 -17.36
C THR A 82 7.06 2.47 -18.64
N THR A 83 7.58 2.11 -19.80
CA THR A 83 7.11 2.59 -21.11
C THR A 83 6.34 1.53 -21.89
N LEU A 84 6.01 0.38 -21.27
CA LEU A 84 5.35 -0.73 -21.95
C LEU A 84 3.89 -0.36 -22.27
N THR A 85 3.51 -0.52 -23.54
CA THR A 85 2.20 -0.10 -24.08
C THR A 85 1.30 -1.29 -24.42
N LEU A 86 0.01 -1.02 -24.62
CA LEU A 86 -0.94 -2.00 -25.14
C LEU A 86 -0.50 -2.51 -26.54
N ALA A 87 0.14 -1.67 -27.35
CA ALA A 87 0.73 -2.06 -28.64
C ALA A 87 1.87 -3.07 -28.50
N ASP A 88 2.72 -2.93 -27.49
CA ASP A 88 3.81 -3.89 -27.24
C ASP A 88 3.25 -5.28 -26.87
N VAL A 89 2.18 -5.33 -26.07
CA VAL A 89 1.48 -6.59 -25.77
C VAL A 89 0.87 -7.18 -27.04
N ALA A 90 0.30 -6.34 -27.92
CA ALA A 90 -0.22 -6.80 -29.19
C ALA A 90 0.84 -7.39 -30.12
N ALA A 91 2.07 -6.87 -30.06
CA ALA A 91 3.19 -7.45 -30.81
C ALA A 91 3.55 -8.87 -30.34
N LEU A 92 3.39 -9.17 -29.04
CA LEU A 92 3.61 -10.53 -28.50
C LEU A 92 2.56 -11.55 -28.99
N ALA A 93 1.34 -11.08 -29.24
CA ALA A 93 0.22 -11.91 -29.71
C ALA A 93 0.12 -12.00 -31.24
N ALA A 94 0.97 -11.28 -31.98
CA ALA A 94 0.91 -11.23 -33.43
C ALA A 94 1.37 -12.56 -34.09
N PRO A 95 0.71 -13.01 -35.18
CA PRO A 95 1.11 -14.22 -35.90
C PRO A 95 2.54 -14.10 -36.47
N GLY A 96 3.41 -15.06 -36.14
CA GLY A 96 4.81 -15.07 -36.60
C GLY A 96 5.83 -14.46 -35.63
N ALA A 97 5.42 -14.09 -34.40
CA ALA A 97 6.31 -13.68 -33.32
C ALA A 97 7.17 -14.85 -32.78
N THR A 98 8.04 -15.42 -33.61
CA THR A 98 9.14 -16.27 -33.19
C THR A 98 10.40 -15.41 -33.09
N GLY A 99 10.67 -14.89 -31.89
CA GLY A 99 11.88 -14.12 -31.59
C GLY A 99 11.55 -12.87 -30.78
N ALA A 100 12.27 -12.68 -29.67
CA ALA A 100 12.11 -11.52 -28.78
C ALA A 100 12.08 -10.20 -29.57
N PRO A 101 11.18 -9.25 -29.23
CA PRO A 101 11.19 -7.93 -29.85
C PRO A 101 12.54 -7.26 -29.55
N ARG A 102 13.22 -6.81 -30.61
CA ARG A 102 14.40 -5.96 -30.45
C ARG A 102 13.96 -4.64 -29.80
N PRO A 103 14.65 -4.12 -28.78
CA PRO A 103 14.36 -2.80 -28.25
C PRO A 103 14.58 -1.77 -29.36
N GLY A 104 13.48 -1.15 -29.81
CA GLY A 104 13.44 -0.24 -30.95
C GLY A 104 13.70 1.21 -30.55
N SER A 105 14.82 1.74 -31.04
CA SER A 105 14.91 3.06 -31.68
C SER A 105 14.11 4.21 -31.06
N GLY A 106 14.80 5.02 -30.25
CA GLY A 106 14.46 6.43 -30.11
C GLY A 106 14.54 7.17 -31.45
N PRO A 107 13.98 8.39 -31.54
CA PRO A 107 14.01 9.18 -32.76
C PRO A 107 15.47 9.50 -33.12
N ARG A 108 15.90 9.09 -34.32
CA ARG A 108 17.19 9.47 -34.88
C ARG A 108 17.22 10.98 -35.10
N PRO A 109 18.25 11.71 -34.65
CA PRO A 109 18.48 13.08 -35.10
C PRO A 109 18.78 13.05 -36.61
N GLY A 110 18.19 14.00 -37.34
CA GLY A 110 18.40 14.17 -38.78
C GLY A 110 19.86 14.45 -39.13
N PRO A 111 20.26 14.23 -40.40
CA PRO A 111 21.65 14.34 -40.80
C PRO A 111 22.11 15.80 -40.76
N GLU A 112 23.13 16.10 -39.96
CA GLU A 112 23.91 17.33 -40.11
C GLU A 112 24.66 17.31 -41.46
N PRO A 113 24.77 18.46 -42.15
CA PRO A 113 25.46 18.52 -43.43
C PRO A 113 26.97 18.45 -43.23
N VAL A 114 27.58 17.54 -43.98
CA VAL A 114 29.02 17.46 -44.21
C VAL A 114 29.46 18.72 -44.97
N VAL A 115 30.38 19.47 -44.38
CA VAL A 115 31.24 20.41 -45.10
C VAL A 115 32.67 19.96 -44.84
N ASP A 116 33.28 19.39 -45.87
CA ASP A 116 34.70 19.07 -45.95
C ASP A 116 35.35 20.23 -46.73
N GLU A 117 36.33 20.90 -46.13
CA GLU A 117 37.66 21.09 -46.74
C GLU A 117 38.59 21.96 -45.86
N ALA A 118 39.66 21.30 -45.43
CA ALA A 118 41.07 21.67 -45.57
C ALA A 118 41.65 22.99 -45.00
N SER A 119 42.77 22.78 -44.28
CA SER A 119 43.94 23.66 -44.04
C SER A 119 43.72 24.86 -43.09
N GLY A 120 44.57 25.20 -42.12
CA GLY A 120 45.92 24.80 -41.76
C GLY A 120 46.64 26.06 -41.23
N ARG A 121 47.31 25.96 -40.05
CA ARG A 121 48.16 27.01 -39.41
C ARG A 121 47.33 28.19 -38.85
N GLY A 122 47.64 28.87 -37.75
CA GLY A 122 48.77 28.91 -36.82
C GLY A 122 48.78 30.32 -36.19
N ALA A 123 49.07 30.39 -34.89
CA ALA A 123 49.60 31.55 -34.14
C ALA A 123 48.77 32.84 -33.96
N ASP A 124 49.11 33.49 -32.83
CA ASP A 124 48.95 34.90 -32.44
C ASP A 124 47.56 35.41 -32.09
N GLU A 125 47.30 35.77 -30.83
CA GLU A 125 47.86 36.86 -30.01
C GLU A 125 46.92 38.07 -30.02
N ASP A 126 46.60 38.46 -28.79
CA ASP A 126 46.51 39.82 -28.33
C ASP A 126 45.18 40.59 -28.33
N ALA A 127 45.04 41.24 -27.18
CA ALA A 127 44.42 42.51 -26.87
C ALA A 127 42.90 42.69 -27.02
N GLY A 128 42.33 43.32 -25.99
CA GLY A 128 41.24 44.27 -26.23
C GLY A 128 40.03 44.22 -25.31
N ARG A 129 40.25 44.05 -24.00
CA ARG A 129 39.44 44.67 -22.92
C ARG A 129 38.90 46.08 -23.29
N PRO A 130 38.00 46.71 -22.51
CA PRO A 130 36.65 46.35 -22.03
C PRO A 130 35.66 47.57 -22.17
N VAL A 131 34.52 47.54 -21.46
CA VAL A 131 33.82 48.70 -20.80
C VAL A 131 32.40 49.08 -21.30
N ARG A 132 31.43 48.79 -20.39
CA ARG A 132 30.28 49.58 -19.85
C ARG A 132 29.34 50.33 -20.82
N VAL A 133 28.02 50.02 -20.93
CA VAL A 133 26.86 50.28 -20.00
C VAL A 133 26.56 51.80 -19.84
N PRO A 134 25.31 52.35 -19.71
CA PRO A 134 23.89 52.01 -20.03
C PRO A 134 23.18 53.25 -20.70
N PRO A 135 21.93 53.74 -20.42
CA PRO A 135 20.64 53.19 -19.89
C PRO A 135 19.35 53.62 -20.67
N GLY A 136 18.22 52.98 -20.30
CA GLY A 136 16.87 53.57 -20.29
C GLY A 136 16.00 53.34 -21.55
N ALA A 137 14.67 53.29 -21.51
CA ALA A 137 13.66 53.20 -20.45
C ALA A 137 12.27 53.00 -21.13
N ALA A 138 11.31 52.50 -20.34
CA ALA A 138 9.85 52.66 -20.46
C ALA A 138 9.03 51.76 -21.43
N GLY A 139 7.97 51.14 -20.89
CA GLY A 139 6.89 50.57 -21.73
C GLY A 139 5.89 49.57 -21.12
N ARG A 140 5.31 49.88 -19.96
CA ARG A 140 4.02 49.40 -19.35
C ARG A 140 3.27 48.12 -19.86
N ALA A 141 2.97 47.27 -18.86
CA ALA A 141 1.66 46.71 -18.45
C ALA A 141 0.93 45.58 -19.23
N ALA A 142 0.74 44.43 -18.56
CA ALA A 142 -0.56 43.75 -18.31
C ALA A 142 -0.38 42.55 -17.36
N GLY A 143 -1.34 42.37 -16.43
CA GLY A 143 -1.35 41.37 -15.35
C GLY A 143 -1.86 39.96 -15.73
N PRO A 144 -2.16 39.09 -14.73
CA PRO A 144 -1.80 37.66 -14.73
C PRO A 144 -2.96 36.69 -15.04
N SER A 145 -2.63 35.42 -15.32
CA SER A 145 -3.55 34.30 -15.10
C SER A 145 -2.85 33.13 -14.40
N ALA A 146 -3.53 32.63 -13.37
CA ALA A 146 -3.11 31.61 -12.44
C ALA A 146 -3.47 30.20 -12.94
N GLY A 147 -2.61 29.22 -12.63
CA GLY A 147 -2.92 27.80 -12.67
C GLY A 147 -2.36 27.16 -11.39
N ALA A 148 -3.22 27.05 -10.38
CA ALA A 148 -2.88 26.53 -9.07
C ALA A 148 -3.06 25.00 -9.02
N ALA A 149 -2.03 24.29 -8.55
CA ALA A 149 -2.13 22.95 -7.98
C ALA A 149 -1.04 22.81 -6.91
N GLY A 150 -1.36 23.24 -5.70
CA GLY A 150 -0.53 23.08 -4.52
C GLY A 150 -1.36 22.45 -3.41
N ALA A 151 -1.13 21.17 -3.12
CA ALA A 151 -1.68 20.53 -1.94
C ALA A 151 -0.73 20.79 -0.76
N ALA A 152 -1.20 21.60 0.18
CA ALA A 152 -0.51 21.96 1.41
C ALA A 152 -0.60 20.81 2.44
N VAL A 153 0.48 20.63 3.18
CA VAL A 153 0.57 19.81 4.38
C VAL A 153 -0.24 20.50 5.49
N ALA A 154 -1.39 19.95 5.86
CA ALA A 154 -2.12 20.40 7.04
C ALA A 154 -1.52 19.76 8.29
N ALA A 155 -0.67 20.51 8.98
CA ALA A 155 -0.33 20.27 10.37
C ALA A 155 -1.50 20.78 11.23
N VAL A 156 -2.21 19.89 11.90
CA VAL A 156 -3.17 20.27 12.95
C VAL A 156 -2.37 20.46 14.23
N ALA A 157 -2.05 21.72 14.54
CA ALA A 157 -1.56 22.11 15.85
C ALA A 157 -2.75 22.19 16.81
N ALA A 158 -2.65 21.47 17.92
CA ALA A 158 -3.51 21.64 19.06
C ALA A 158 -3.16 22.96 19.75
N ASP A 159 -4.15 23.80 19.99
CA ASP A 159 -4.04 24.83 21.02
C ASP A 159 -5.41 25.09 21.63
N GLY A 160 -5.47 25.00 22.95
CA GLY A 160 -6.68 25.14 23.74
C GLY A 160 -6.30 25.64 25.13
N ALA A 161 -6.18 26.97 25.26
CA ALA A 161 -6.10 27.66 26.54
C ALA A 161 -7.39 28.46 26.76
N SER A 162 -8.05 28.15 27.87
CA SER A 162 -9.32 28.68 28.36
C SER A 162 -9.26 30.17 28.78
N VAL A 163 -10.42 30.85 28.79
CA VAL A 163 -11.06 31.59 29.94
C VAL A 163 -12.27 32.43 29.42
N PRO A 164 -13.32 32.71 30.25
CA PRO A 164 -14.72 32.77 29.83
C PRO A 164 -15.45 34.14 30.00
N GLY A 165 -16.69 34.20 29.51
CA GLY A 165 -17.76 35.13 29.94
C GLY A 165 -18.69 35.52 28.77
N ALA A 166 -19.98 35.82 28.90
CA ALA A 166 -21.07 35.62 29.87
C ALA A 166 -22.36 36.17 29.21
N ALA A 167 -23.55 35.71 29.64
CA ALA A 167 -24.93 36.20 29.38
C ALA A 167 -25.51 35.95 27.95
N GLY A 168 -26.63 35.24 27.77
CA GLY A 168 -28.05 35.60 28.07
C GLY A 168 -28.73 35.89 26.70
N ASP A 169 -29.84 35.32 26.22
CA ASP A 169 -31.17 35.10 26.80
C ASP A 169 -32.00 34.06 25.98
N ASP A 170 -33.10 33.64 26.60
CA ASP A 170 -34.12 32.62 26.29
C ASP A 170 -35.06 32.94 25.07
N PRO A 171 -35.90 31.99 24.57
CA PRO A 171 -36.50 31.97 23.24
C PRO A 171 -38.02 32.24 23.17
N GLY A 172 -38.54 32.38 21.95
CA GLY A 172 -39.97 32.23 21.60
C GLY A 172 -40.35 32.88 20.25
N PRO A 173 -41.56 32.67 19.71
CA PRO A 173 -42.09 31.38 19.27
C PRO A 173 -42.61 31.40 17.81
N VAL A 174 -43.00 30.20 17.34
CA VAL A 174 -43.68 29.83 16.09
C VAL A 174 -44.97 30.62 15.81
N PRO A 175 -45.39 30.75 14.54
CA PRO A 175 -46.81 30.66 14.23
C PRO A 175 -47.16 29.61 13.15
N THR A 176 -48.21 28.89 13.48
CA THR A 176 -49.02 27.93 12.73
C THR A 176 -49.91 28.60 11.67
N GLY A 177 -50.19 27.89 10.57
CA GLY A 177 -51.27 28.21 9.61
C GLY A 177 -51.80 26.97 8.89
N ALA A 178 -53.07 26.66 9.11
CA ALA A 178 -53.81 25.44 8.73
C ALA A 178 -54.33 25.44 7.27
N VAL A 179 -54.36 24.28 6.55
CA VAL A 179 -55.52 23.37 6.23
C VAL A 179 -56.61 24.05 5.36
N ALA A 180 -57.06 23.61 4.16
CA ALA A 180 -57.65 22.33 3.68
C ALA A 180 -58.04 22.46 2.15
N PRO A 181 -58.77 21.54 1.47
CA PRO A 181 -58.63 20.08 1.35
C PRO A 181 -58.77 19.50 -0.11
N ALA A 182 -58.36 18.24 -0.24
CA ALA A 182 -58.89 17.10 -1.01
C ALA A 182 -59.51 17.24 -2.42
N ARG A 183 -59.00 16.41 -3.36
CA ARG A 183 -59.82 15.72 -4.37
C ARG A 183 -59.43 14.25 -4.48
N ALA A 184 -60.38 13.39 -4.16
CA ALA A 184 -60.34 11.94 -4.33
C ALA A 184 -60.62 11.56 -5.79
N VAL A 185 -59.90 10.56 -6.32
CA VAL A 185 -60.31 9.79 -7.50
C VAL A 185 -60.19 8.31 -7.14
N ALA A 186 -61.30 7.60 -7.35
CA ALA A 186 -61.52 6.18 -7.02
C ALA A 186 -60.83 5.22 -8.02
N PRO A 187 -60.74 3.91 -7.70
CA PRO A 187 -59.77 2.99 -8.29
C PRO A 187 -60.27 2.30 -9.57
N ALA A 188 -59.36 2.02 -10.49
CA ALA A 188 -59.63 1.20 -11.68
C ALA A 188 -59.36 -0.29 -11.41
N ARG A 189 -60.38 -1.07 -11.79
CA ARG A 189 -60.61 -2.52 -11.73
C ARG A 189 -59.42 -3.48 -11.88
N ALA A 190 -59.51 -4.52 -11.06
CA ALA A 190 -58.84 -5.80 -11.16
C ALA A 190 -59.12 -6.51 -12.51
N VAL A 191 -58.07 -7.11 -13.07
CA VAL A 191 -58.15 -8.13 -14.13
C VAL A 191 -57.71 -9.46 -13.51
N ALA A 192 -58.56 -10.47 -13.66
CA ALA A 192 -58.38 -11.84 -13.18
C ALA A 192 -57.31 -12.60 -14.00
N PRO A 193 -56.74 -13.69 -13.47
CA PRO A 193 -55.43 -14.21 -13.87
C PRO A 193 -55.47 -15.01 -15.17
N ALA A 194 -54.43 -14.82 -15.99
CA ALA A 194 -54.15 -15.66 -17.15
C ALA A 194 -53.67 -17.05 -16.70
N ARG A 195 -54.16 -18.06 -17.43
CA ARG A 195 -53.95 -19.50 -17.24
C ARG A 195 -52.46 -19.87 -17.09
N VAL A 196 -52.18 -20.62 -16.03
CA VAL A 196 -50.95 -21.41 -15.88
C VAL A 196 -50.97 -22.53 -16.93
N VAL A 197 -50.04 -22.45 -17.88
CA VAL A 197 -49.64 -23.58 -18.72
C VAL A 197 -48.32 -24.10 -18.14
N ALA A 198 -48.33 -25.36 -17.71
CA ALA A 198 -47.16 -26.02 -17.14
C ALA A 198 -46.02 -26.11 -18.17
N PRO A 199 -44.77 -25.73 -17.83
CA PRO A 199 -43.62 -26.09 -18.63
C PRO A 199 -43.27 -27.57 -18.42
N LEU A 200 -43.16 -28.28 -19.53
CA LEU A 200 -42.68 -29.66 -19.65
C LEU A 200 -41.29 -29.80 -19.00
N SER A 201 -41.11 -30.83 -18.17
CA SER A 201 -39.81 -31.21 -17.63
C SER A 201 -38.83 -31.57 -18.75
N PRO A 202 -37.60 -31.03 -18.77
CA PRO A 202 -36.56 -31.56 -19.65
C PRO A 202 -36.09 -32.93 -19.14
N ALA A 203 -36.05 -33.88 -20.07
CA ALA A 203 -35.58 -35.25 -19.84
C ALA A 203 -34.14 -35.28 -19.31
N ALA A 204 -33.88 -36.20 -18.38
CA ALA A 204 -32.56 -36.47 -17.84
C ALA A 204 -31.58 -36.93 -18.93
N PRO A 205 -30.30 -36.52 -18.90
CA PRO A 205 -29.29 -37.03 -19.81
C PRO A 205 -28.96 -38.50 -19.51
N PRO A 206 -28.58 -39.31 -20.53
CA PRO A 206 -28.26 -40.72 -20.35
C PRO A 206 -26.95 -40.91 -19.57
N SER A 207 -26.93 -41.93 -18.70
CA SER A 207 -25.77 -42.35 -17.92
C SER A 207 -24.59 -42.75 -18.83
N PRO A 208 -23.34 -42.39 -18.48
CA PRO A 208 -22.16 -42.84 -19.22
C PRO A 208 -21.91 -44.35 -19.02
N PRO A 209 -21.27 -45.04 -19.99
CA PRO A 209 -20.95 -46.45 -19.91
C PRO A 209 -19.90 -46.76 -18.82
N PRO A 210 -19.86 -48.00 -18.29
CA PRO A 210 -18.95 -48.37 -17.21
C PRO A 210 -17.50 -48.37 -17.69
N LEU A 211 -16.64 -47.59 -17.04
CA LEU A 211 -15.20 -47.64 -17.25
C LEU A 211 -14.60 -48.85 -16.52
N SER A 212 -13.83 -49.61 -17.31
CA SER A 212 -13.03 -50.76 -16.92
C SER A 212 -12.14 -50.47 -15.70
N ALA A 213 -12.06 -51.44 -14.79
CA ALA A 213 -11.25 -51.40 -13.58
C ALA A 213 -9.75 -51.28 -13.92
N ALA A 214 -9.21 -50.06 -13.80
CA ALA A 214 -7.78 -49.82 -13.73
C ALA A 214 -7.36 -49.84 -12.25
N VAL A 215 -6.35 -50.67 -11.97
CA VAL A 215 -5.68 -50.84 -10.67
C VAL A 215 -5.25 -49.47 -10.12
N PRO A 216 -5.57 -49.12 -8.86
CA PRO A 216 -5.13 -47.85 -8.28
C PRO A 216 -3.60 -47.84 -8.11
N PRO A 217 -2.91 -46.75 -8.49
CA PRO A 217 -1.50 -46.59 -8.14
C PRO A 217 -1.35 -46.41 -6.63
N SER A 218 -0.30 -47.03 -6.08
CA SER A 218 0.05 -46.97 -4.66
C SER A 218 0.09 -45.54 -4.11
N PRO A 219 -0.32 -45.32 -2.85
CA PRO A 219 -0.28 -43.99 -2.25
C PRO A 219 1.16 -43.45 -2.19
N PRO A 220 1.38 -42.15 -2.43
CA PRO A 220 2.69 -41.54 -2.26
C PRO A 220 3.13 -41.64 -0.79
N PRO A 221 4.44 -41.75 -0.51
CA PRO A 221 4.94 -41.83 0.85
C PRO A 221 4.51 -40.58 1.62
N SER A 222 3.99 -40.81 2.83
CA SER A 222 3.57 -39.79 3.78
C SER A 222 4.69 -38.74 3.93
N SER A 223 4.43 -37.50 3.54
CA SER A 223 5.32 -36.39 3.90
C SER A 223 5.47 -36.37 5.42
N PRO A 224 6.70 -36.25 5.95
CA PRO A 224 6.88 -36.17 7.39
C PRO A 224 6.16 -34.91 7.88
N ALA A 225 5.36 -35.06 8.93
CA ALA A 225 4.71 -33.94 9.60
C ALA A 225 5.74 -32.83 9.83
N VAL A 226 5.47 -31.65 9.27
CA VAL A 226 6.25 -30.44 9.53
C VAL A 226 6.14 -30.19 11.03
N ARG A 227 7.21 -30.52 11.76
CA ARG A 227 7.32 -30.13 13.17
C ARG A 227 7.39 -28.61 13.19
N PRO A 228 6.63 -27.93 14.07
CA PRO A 228 6.85 -26.51 14.30
C PRO A 228 8.32 -26.32 14.67
N SER A 229 8.97 -25.31 14.08
CA SER A 229 10.30 -24.88 14.51
C SER A 229 10.29 -24.74 16.03
N PRO A 230 11.26 -25.33 16.75
CA PRO A 230 11.29 -25.23 18.21
C PRO A 230 11.32 -23.75 18.57
N SER A 231 10.32 -23.30 19.34
CA SER A 231 10.38 -22.00 20.01
C SER A 231 11.72 -21.94 20.75
N PRO A 232 12.48 -20.83 20.66
CA PRO A 232 13.62 -20.65 21.52
C PRO A 232 13.15 -20.80 22.97
N PRO A 233 13.93 -21.44 23.86
CA PRO A 233 13.54 -21.51 25.26
C PRO A 233 13.27 -20.09 25.77
N PRO A 234 12.28 -19.89 26.65
CA PRO A 234 12.09 -18.58 27.26
C PRO A 234 13.43 -18.17 27.86
N ALA A 235 14.00 -17.08 27.36
CA ALA A 235 15.15 -16.47 27.99
C ALA A 235 14.66 -16.04 29.37
N THR A 236 14.92 -16.87 30.37
CA THR A 236 14.79 -16.50 31.77
C THR A 236 15.68 -15.27 31.93
N GLY A 237 15.06 -14.11 32.13
CA GLY A 237 15.69 -12.80 32.26
C GLY A 237 16.59 -12.71 33.49
N ALA A 238 17.72 -13.40 33.44
CA ALA A 238 18.79 -13.30 34.41
C ALA A 238 19.94 -12.53 33.76
N GLY A 239 20.05 -11.24 34.09
CA GLY A 239 21.34 -10.54 34.14
C GLY A 239 21.84 -9.79 32.89
N ARG A 240 21.02 -9.45 31.89
CA ARG A 240 21.45 -8.47 30.89
C ARG A 240 21.22 -7.06 31.42
N GLY A 241 22.31 -6.34 31.70
CA GLY A 241 22.20 -4.98 32.24
C GLY A 241 21.59 -3.97 31.25
N ARG A 242 21.25 -2.78 31.75
CA ARG A 242 20.60 -1.68 31.00
C ARG A 242 21.24 -1.35 29.64
N GLY A 243 20.71 -1.93 28.56
CA GLY A 243 21.08 -1.62 27.17
C GLY A 243 20.60 -0.26 26.66
N ARG A 244 21.24 0.23 25.59
CA ARG A 244 21.02 1.54 24.98
C ARG A 244 20.71 1.37 23.49
N PHE A 245 19.49 1.70 23.08
CA PHE A 245 18.98 1.45 21.74
C PHE A 245 18.74 2.77 20.99
N LEU A 246 19.24 2.86 19.76
CA LEU A 246 18.93 3.96 18.85
C LEU A 246 17.96 3.48 17.78
N PHE A 247 16.76 4.05 17.77
CA PHE A 247 15.71 3.76 16.78
C PHE A 247 15.82 4.72 15.59
N VAL A 248 15.76 4.16 14.38
CA VAL A 248 15.77 4.93 13.13
C VAL A 248 14.61 4.44 12.28
N SER A 249 13.70 5.36 11.90
CA SER A 249 12.52 5.04 11.10
C SER A 249 12.39 6.01 9.93
N LEU A 250 11.76 5.55 8.84
CA LEU A 250 11.19 6.48 7.87
C LEU A 250 10.06 7.29 8.53
N PRO A 251 9.87 8.58 8.15
CA PRO A 251 8.78 9.40 8.66
C PRO A 251 7.47 9.04 7.94
N LEU A 252 6.99 7.82 8.21
CA LEU A 252 5.72 7.27 7.74
C LEU A 252 4.99 6.62 8.93
N PHE A 253 3.71 6.94 9.13
CA PHE A 253 2.92 6.44 10.28
C PHE A 253 2.96 4.91 10.38
N GLY A 254 2.83 4.25 9.23
CA GLY A 254 2.88 2.79 9.07
C GLY A 254 4.16 2.17 9.66
N HIS A 255 5.28 2.87 9.52
CA HIS A 255 6.61 2.42 9.91
C HIS A 255 6.88 2.72 11.39
N VAL A 256 6.47 3.89 11.89
CA VAL A 256 6.77 4.30 13.26
C VAL A 256 5.94 3.54 14.30
N HIS A 257 4.67 3.24 14.04
CA HIS A 257 3.78 2.61 15.03
C HIS A 257 4.30 1.29 15.63
N PRO A 258 4.65 0.26 14.84
CA PRO A 258 5.15 -0.99 15.41
C PRO A 258 6.48 -0.78 16.15
N LEU A 259 7.38 0.04 15.62
CA LEU A 259 8.64 0.39 16.27
C LEU A 259 8.41 1.11 17.61
N ALA A 260 7.43 2.00 17.69
CA ALA A 260 7.05 2.69 18.92
C ALA A 260 6.53 1.74 19.99
N ALA A 261 5.79 0.69 19.61
CA ALA A 261 5.38 -0.34 20.56
C ALA A 261 6.59 -1.08 21.16
N VAL A 262 7.56 -1.45 20.33
CA VAL A 262 8.80 -2.10 20.79
C VAL A 262 9.66 -1.17 21.66
N ALA A 263 9.79 0.10 21.27
CA ALA A 263 10.53 1.10 22.04
C ALA A 263 9.93 1.29 23.45
N ARG A 264 8.59 1.35 23.56
CA ARG A 264 7.91 1.46 24.87
C ARG A 264 8.16 0.23 25.74
N GLU A 265 8.13 -0.97 25.16
CA GLU A 265 8.46 -2.21 25.86
C GLU A 265 9.90 -2.17 26.41
N LEU A 266 10.89 -1.79 25.59
CA LEU A 266 12.28 -1.67 26.02
C LEU A 266 12.46 -0.63 27.15
N VAL A 267 11.79 0.52 27.04
CA VAL A 267 11.79 1.54 28.12
C VAL A 267 11.18 0.97 29.40
N GLY A 268 10.08 0.22 29.30
CA GLY A 268 9.44 -0.45 30.44
C GLY A 268 10.35 -1.48 31.14
N ARG A 269 11.30 -2.07 30.40
CA ARG A 269 12.35 -2.96 30.92
C ARG A 269 13.57 -2.22 31.48
N GLY A 270 13.57 -0.89 31.45
CA GLY A 270 14.62 -0.04 32.01
C GLY A 270 15.72 0.37 31.01
N HIS A 271 15.62 -0.01 29.74
CA HIS A 271 16.58 0.39 28.71
C HIS A 271 16.53 1.88 28.38
N GLU A 272 17.64 2.42 27.89
CA GLU A 272 17.66 3.76 27.29
C GLU A 272 17.29 3.66 25.82
N VAL A 273 16.29 4.44 25.39
CA VAL A 273 15.88 4.48 23.98
C VAL A 273 15.92 5.92 23.48
N VAL A 274 16.60 6.13 22.36
CA VAL A 274 16.63 7.40 21.63
C VAL A 274 16.14 7.17 20.21
N TRP A 275 15.37 8.10 19.67
CA TRP A 275 14.94 8.11 18.27
C TRP A 275 15.76 9.12 17.46
N ALA A 276 16.29 8.74 16.30
CA ALA A 276 16.89 9.68 15.36
C ALA A 276 15.93 9.98 14.21
N GLY A 277 15.51 11.24 14.06
CA GLY A 277 14.59 11.64 13.00
C GLY A 277 13.93 12.99 13.24
N SER A 278 12.91 13.31 12.43
CA SER A 278 12.16 14.55 12.58
C SER A 278 11.31 14.53 13.84
N GLU A 279 11.61 15.43 14.78
CA GLU A 279 10.84 15.60 16.01
C GLU A 279 9.38 15.95 15.74
N ALA A 280 9.11 16.90 14.83
CA ALA A 280 7.74 17.28 14.49
C ALA A 280 6.90 16.12 13.94
N PHE A 281 7.54 15.12 13.31
CA PHE A 281 6.85 13.93 12.81
C PHE A 281 6.74 12.83 13.87
N LEU A 282 7.81 12.60 14.63
CA LEU A 282 7.91 11.50 15.58
C LEU A 282 7.12 11.80 16.86
N ARG A 283 7.18 13.03 17.39
CA ARG A 283 6.61 13.42 18.69
C ARG A 283 5.16 12.97 18.88
N PRO A 284 4.23 13.20 17.92
CA PRO A 284 2.84 12.75 18.07
C PRO A 284 2.66 11.21 18.13
N LEU A 285 3.65 10.44 17.67
CA LEU A 285 3.57 8.98 17.54
C LEU A 285 4.28 8.25 18.68
N VAL A 286 5.39 8.80 19.16
CA VAL A 286 6.21 8.19 20.22
C VAL A 286 5.91 8.78 21.60
N GLY A 287 5.24 9.94 21.66
CA GLY A 287 4.81 10.61 22.89
C GLY A 287 5.84 11.60 23.46
N GLU A 288 5.39 12.40 24.43
CA GLU A 288 6.20 13.47 25.06
C GLU A 288 7.43 12.94 25.81
N ALA A 289 7.31 11.77 26.43
CA ALA A 289 8.41 11.18 27.20
C ALA A 289 9.54 10.60 26.34
N ALA A 290 9.35 10.45 25.02
CA ALA A 290 10.37 9.88 24.15
C ALA A 290 11.54 10.85 23.94
N VAL A 291 12.77 10.33 24.03
CA VAL A 291 13.98 11.11 23.71
C VAL A 291 14.22 11.06 22.21
N ILE A 292 14.32 12.24 21.58
CA ILE A 292 14.52 12.38 20.14
C ILE A 292 15.82 13.14 19.89
N ALA A 293 16.71 12.58 19.07
CA ALA A 293 17.83 13.24 18.43
C ALA A 293 17.33 13.86 17.11
N PRO A 294 17.06 15.18 17.07
CA PRO A 294 16.32 15.79 15.97
C PRO A 294 17.15 15.84 14.69
N ILE A 295 16.52 15.45 13.59
CA ILE A 295 17.02 15.58 12.23
C ILE A 295 15.94 16.32 11.42
N PRO A 296 16.23 17.48 10.81
CA PRO A 296 15.22 18.25 10.08
C PRO A 296 14.49 17.40 9.05
N LEU A 297 13.17 17.47 9.03
CA LEU A 297 12.39 16.82 7.97
C LEU A 297 12.70 17.49 6.65
N ARG A 298 13.05 16.69 5.65
CA ARG A 298 13.03 17.13 4.26
C ARG A 298 11.90 16.38 3.56
N ALA A 299 10.92 17.14 3.09
CA ALA A 299 9.85 16.59 2.27
C ALA A 299 10.45 16.12 0.95
N HIS A 300 10.37 14.83 0.69
CA HIS A 300 10.75 14.24 -0.58
C HIS A 300 9.44 13.96 -1.34
N ARG A 301 9.31 14.50 -2.56
CA ARG A 301 8.06 14.51 -3.33
C ARG A 301 7.68 13.10 -3.82
N GLY A 302 6.40 12.77 -3.66
CA GLY A 302 5.57 11.89 -4.50
C GLY A 302 6.00 10.43 -4.68
N GLN A 303 5.23 9.49 -4.11
CA GLN A 303 5.18 8.11 -4.59
C GLN A 303 4.35 8.04 -5.87
N ALA A 304 4.97 7.67 -7.00
CA ALA A 304 4.31 7.44 -8.27
C ALA A 304 3.16 6.42 -8.14
N ASP A 305 2.22 6.53 -9.05
CA ASP A 305 0.98 5.78 -9.04
C ASP A 305 1.20 4.41 -9.70
N HIS A 306 1.33 3.40 -8.84
CA HIS A 306 1.28 1.96 -9.12
C HIS A 306 2.47 1.36 -9.88
N GLY A 307 2.50 0.02 -9.87
CA GLY A 307 3.42 -0.82 -10.63
C GLY A 307 4.91 -0.52 -10.47
N MET A 308 5.63 -0.49 -11.58
CA MET A 308 7.08 -0.45 -11.64
C MET A 308 7.65 0.97 -11.47
N ALA A 309 6.93 1.98 -11.96
CA ALA A 309 7.18 3.38 -11.66
C ALA A 309 7.14 3.65 -10.14
N ALA A 310 6.32 2.93 -9.38
CA ALA A 310 6.30 3.03 -7.92
C ALA A 310 7.60 2.54 -7.26
N ALA A 311 8.28 1.52 -7.82
CA ALA A 311 9.58 1.08 -7.32
C ALA A 311 10.65 2.17 -7.56
N ARG A 312 10.69 2.74 -8.78
CA ARG A 312 11.60 3.85 -9.11
C ARG A 312 11.38 5.05 -8.19
N SER A 313 10.14 5.51 -8.11
CA SER A 313 9.75 6.66 -7.30
C SER A 313 10.03 6.46 -5.82
N ARG A 314 9.79 5.26 -5.27
CA ARG A 314 10.12 4.97 -3.87
C ARG A 314 11.62 5.07 -3.61
N TRP A 315 12.45 4.48 -4.46
CA TRP A 315 13.89 4.44 -4.21
C TRP A 315 14.60 5.74 -4.60
N GLU A 316 14.41 6.25 -5.81
CA GLU A 316 15.06 7.48 -6.28
C GLU A 316 14.37 8.75 -5.77
N GLY A 317 13.05 8.73 -5.64
CA GLY A 317 12.26 9.88 -5.19
C GLY A 317 12.24 10.06 -3.68
N TYR A 318 12.41 8.97 -2.91
CA TYR A 318 12.24 9.00 -1.46
C TYR A 318 13.39 8.37 -0.66
N ILE A 319 13.61 7.05 -0.75
CA ILE A 319 14.55 6.32 0.14
C ILE A 319 15.98 6.83 -0.01
N VAL A 320 16.52 6.90 -1.23
CA VAL A 320 17.91 7.32 -1.47
C VAL A 320 18.13 8.79 -1.06
N PRO A 321 17.30 9.76 -1.47
CA PRO A 321 17.40 11.14 -0.99
C PRO A 321 17.26 11.27 0.53
N HIS A 322 16.29 10.58 1.13
CA HIS A 322 16.08 10.58 2.58
C HIS A 322 17.30 10.05 3.31
N ALA A 323 17.90 8.95 2.85
CA ALA A 323 19.08 8.38 3.46
C ALA A 323 20.29 9.31 3.37
N ARG A 324 20.54 9.93 2.20
CA ARG A 324 21.60 10.93 2.03
C ARG A 324 21.43 12.12 2.98
N HIS A 325 20.20 12.60 3.14
CA HIS A 325 19.88 13.73 4.02
C HIS A 325 20.04 13.38 5.50
N THR A 326 19.60 12.19 5.92
CA THR A 326 19.54 11.80 7.34
C THR A 326 20.83 11.21 7.87
N LEU A 327 21.68 10.61 7.03
CA LEU A 327 22.90 9.92 7.44
C LEU A 327 23.80 10.77 8.38
N PRO A 328 24.18 12.02 8.06
CA PRO A 328 25.03 12.81 8.97
C PRO A 328 24.39 13.08 10.34
N GLY A 329 23.05 13.20 10.38
CA GLY A 329 22.31 13.39 11.62
C GLY A 329 22.28 12.12 12.47
N ILE A 330 22.08 10.97 11.83
CA ILE A 330 22.12 9.66 12.49
C ILE A 330 23.52 9.39 13.05
N GLU A 331 24.58 9.69 12.30
CA GLU A 331 25.97 9.53 12.77
C GLU A 331 26.28 10.40 13.99
N ARG A 332 25.82 11.67 13.99
CA ARG A 332 25.92 12.53 15.18
C ARG A 332 25.16 11.95 16.37
N ALA A 333 23.97 11.39 16.15
CA ALA A 333 23.21 10.72 17.19
C ALA A 333 23.96 9.49 17.72
N VAL A 334 24.57 8.67 16.84
CA VAL A 334 25.41 7.53 17.24
C VAL A 334 26.62 8.01 18.05
N ALA A 335 27.33 9.06 17.62
CA ALA A 335 28.50 9.57 18.33
C ALA A 335 28.14 10.18 19.72
N ALA A 336 27.05 10.95 19.79
CA ALA A 336 26.63 11.60 21.03
C ALA A 336 25.99 10.60 22.00
N PHE A 337 25.09 9.76 21.50
CA PHE A 337 24.39 8.79 22.34
C PHE A 337 25.30 7.61 22.65
N ARG A 338 26.11 7.07 21.73
CA ARG A 338 26.87 5.81 21.89
C ARG A 338 25.97 4.59 22.16
N PRO A 339 25.00 4.28 21.28
CA PRO A 339 24.11 3.12 21.47
C PRO A 339 24.89 1.80 21.47
N ASP A 340 24.33 0.80 22.16
CA ASP A 340 24.79 -0.59 22.08
C ASP A 340 24.25 -1.28 20.82
N VAL A 341 23.01 -0.95 20.43
CA VAL A 341 22.29 -1.57 19.31
C VAL A 341 21.49 -0.51 18.55
N LEU A 342 21.45 -0.62 17.21
CA LEU A 342 20.53 0.16 16.39
C LEU A 342 19.30 -0.68 16.01
N ALA A 343 18.11 -0.11 16.16
CA ALA A 343 16.85 -0.71 15.72
C ALA A 343 16.36 0.07 14.49
N VAL A 344 16.57 -0.50 13.30
CA VAL A 344 16.53 0.23 12.03
C VAL A 344 15.37 -0.26 11.20
N ASP A 345 14.44 0.63 10.86
CA ASP A 345 13.43 0.36 9.85
C ASP A 345 14.07 -0.13 8.55
N GLN A 346 13.48 -1.15 7.93
CA GLN A 346 14.04 -1.86 6.77
C GLN A 346 14.34 -0.95 5.56
N HIS A 347 13.63 0.17 5.43
CA HIS A 347 13.85 1.17 4.37
C HIS A 347 14.63 2.40 4.86
N ALA A 348 14.87 2.56 6.17
CA ALA A 348 15.73 3.60 6.72
C ALA A 348 17.22 3.23 6.63
N VAL A 349 17.68 2.86 5.43
CA VAL A 349 19.03 2.34 5.11
C VAL A 349 20.21 3.20 5.58
N ALA A 350 20.01 4.50 5.86
CA ALA A 350 21.02 5.33 6.50
C ALA A 350 21.38 4.86 7.92
N GLY A 351 20.42 4.26 8.65
CA GLY A 351 20.68 3.63 9.94
C GLY A 351 21.62 2.44 9.83
N ALA A 352 21.45 1.59 8.81
CA ALA A 352 22.34 0.45 8.55
C ALA A 352 23.77 0.92 8.18
N LEU A 353 23.89 1.96 7.33
CA LEU A 353 25.18 2.55 7.01
C LEU A 353 25.89 3.11 8.25
N ALA A 354 25.17 3.83 9.11
CA ALA A 354 25.71 4.38 10.35
C ALA A 354 26.12 3.27 11.33
N ALA A 355 25.31 2.21 11.47
CA ALA A 355 25.62 1.05 12.30
C ALA A 355 26.92 0.37 11.84
N HIS A 356 27.02 0.11 10.53
CA HIS A 356 28.19 -0.52 9.94
C HIS A 356 29.46 0.31 10.17
N ARG A 357 29.40 1.62 9.89
CA ARG A 357 30.55 2.52 10.09
C ARG A 357 31.01 2.57 11.55
N ALA A 358 30.07 2.49 12.49
CA ALA A 358 30.35 2.49 13.91
C ALA A 358 30.76 1.10 14.47
N GLY A 359 30.69 0.04 13.66
CA GLY A 359 30.94 -1.33 14.11
C GLY A 359 29.92 -1.85 15.12
N LEU A 360 28.68 -1.35 15.09
CA LEU A 360 27.62 -1.69 16.03
C LEU A 360 26.68 -2.77 15.46
N PRO A 361 26.13 -3.66 16.29
CA PRO A 361 25.04 -4.53 15.87
C PRO A 361 23.77 -3.72 15.61
N TRP A 362 22.97 -4.16 14.64
CA TRP A 362 21.66 -3.56 14.37
C TRP A 362 20.63 -4.61 13.98
N ALA A 363 19.35 -4.31 14.19
CA ALA A 363 18.25 -5.13 13.70
C ALA A 363 17.53 -4.40 12.56
N SER A 364 17.18 -5.13 11.50
CA SER A 364 16.22 -4.67 10.50
C SER A 364 14.81 -4.92 11.01
N LEU A 365 14.03 -3.86 11.17
CA LEU A 365 12.64 -3.90 11.59
C LEU A 365 11.76 -3.74 10.34
N ALA A 366 10.97 -4.76 10.02
CA ALA A 366 10.17 -4.85 8.81
C ALA A 366 8.68 -4.59 9.12
N PRO A 367 8.21 -3.32 9.06
CA PRO A 367 6.82 -2.94 9.30
C PRO A 367 5.91 -3.19 8.09
N THR A 368 6.45 -3.75 7.00
CA THR A 368 5.73 -4.12 5.79
C THR A 368 6.18 -5.52 5.33
N THR A 369 5.31 -6.25 4.64
CA THR A 369 5.64 -7.57 4.07
C THR A 369 6.34 -7.49 2.72
N MET A 370 6.48 -6.30 2.13
CA MET A 370 7.00 -6.12 0.77
C MET A 370 8.42 -6.67 0.61
N GLU A 371 9.34 -6.33 1.52
CA GLU A 371 10.72 -6.84 1.46
C GLU A 371 10.84 -8.27 1.99
N LEU A 372 9.88 -8.74 2.79
CA LEU A 372 9.83 -10.12 3.28
C LEU A 372 9.37 -11.10 2.18
N THR A 373 8.46 -10.66 1.33
CA THR A 373 7.94 -11.46 0.20
C THR A 373 8.81 -11.35 -1.04
N ARG A 374 9.69 -10.32 -1.12
CA ARG A 374 10.59 -10.03 -2.26
C ARG A 374 9.89 -10.22 -3.62
N PRO A 375 8.76 -9.53 -3.87
CA PRO A 375 7.89 -9.80 -5.03
C PRO A 375 8.63 -9.61 -6.37
N TYR A 376 9.59 -8.68 -6.42
CA TYR A 376 10.37 -8.41 -7.63
C TYR A 376 11.37 -9.52 -7.95
N ARG A 377 11.83 -10.30 -6.98
CA ARG A 377 12.86 -11.34 -7.20
C ARG A 377 12.41 -12.38 -8.23
N THR A 378 11.12 -12.74 -8.23
CA THR A 378 10.55 -13.69 -9.18
C THR A 378 9.83 -12.99 -10.32
N ALA A 379 9.05 -11.93 -10.03
CA ALA A 379 8.20 -11.29 -11.03
C ALA A 379 8.95 -10.29 -11.94
N ALA A 380 10.03 -9.66 -11.46
CA ALA A 380 10.79 -8.66 -12.20
C ALA A 380 12.28 -8.61 -11.73
N PRO A 381 13.11 -9.63 -12.02
CA PRO A 381 14.46 -9.75 -11.46
C PRO A 381 15.36 -8.54 -11.71
N ARG A 382 15.25 -7.89 -12.87
CA ARG A 382 16.03 -6.68 -13.21
C ARG A 382 15.74 -5.48 -12.30
N VAL A 383 14.55 -5.45 -11.70
CA VAL A 383 14.14 -4.41 -10.76
C VAL A 383 14.79 -4.67 -9.41
N GLU A 384 14.82 -5.93 -8.98
CA GLU A 384 15.55 -6.34 -7.78
C GLU A 384 17.04 -6.00 -7.89
N GLU A 385 17.67 -6.36 -9.01
CA GLU A 385 19.07 -6.01 -9.28
C GLU A 385 19.31 -4.49 -9.30
N TRP A 386 18.34 -3.72 -9.81
CA TRP A 386 18.41 -2.26 -9.79
C TRP A 386 18.34 -1.70 -8.37
N ILE A 387 17.48 -2.24 -7.50
CA ILE A 387 17.42 -1.88 -6.08
C ILE A 387 18.75 -2.21 -5.39
N GLU A 388 19.31 -3.40 -5.64
CA GLU A 388 20.61 -3.83 -5.12
C GLU A 388 21.74 -2.87 -5.53
N ARG A 389 21.76 -2.43 -6.80
CA ARG A 389 22.70 -1.39 -7.27
C ARG A 389 22.55 -0.06 -6.54
N ARG A 390 21.32 0.38 -6.23
CA ARG A 390 21.11 1.63 -5.47
C ARG A 390 21.68 1.56 -4.05
N MET A 391 21.63 0.39 -3.42
CA MET A 391 22.28 0.20 -2.12
C MET A 391 23.80 0.21 -2.23
N ALA A 392 24.38 -0.42 -3.26
CA ALA A 392 25.82 -0.35 -3.53
C ALA A 392 26.30 1.08 -3.82
N ASP A 393 25.52 1.88 -4.55
CA ASP A 393 25.82 3.30 -4.79
C ASP A 393 25.79 4.10 -3.49
N MET A 394 24.81 3.83 -2.63
CA MET A 394 24.71 4.49 -1.32
C MET A 394 25.88 4.12 -0.41
N TRP A 395 26.29 2.85 -0.41
CA TRP A 395 27.48 2.38 0.30
C TRP A 395 28.74 3.14 -0.14
N THR A 396 28.94 3.20 -1.46
CA THR A 396 30.07 3.91 -2.09
C THR A 396 30.02 5.40 -1.79
N ALA A 397 28.85 6.03 -1.92
CA ALA A 397 28.65 7.45 -1.63
C ALA A 397 28.86 7.80 -0.15
N ALA A 398 28.70 6.82 0.74
CA ALA A 398 29.02 6.95 2.15
C ALA A 398 30.53 6.76 2.42
N GLY A 399 31.35 6.51 1.41
CA GLY A 399 32.80 6.34 1.54
C GLY A 399 33.23 5.03 2.19
N LEU A 400 32.36 4.01 2.19
CA LEU A 400 32.69 2.69 2.72
C LEU A 400 33.46 1.88 1.66
N PRO A 401 34.51 1.13 2.05
CA PRO A 401 35.37 0.43 1.10
C PRO A 401 34.69 -0.81 0.51
N GLY A 402 35.01 -1.13 -0.73
CA GLY A 402 34.53 -2.34 -1.42
C GLY A 402 33.02 -2.37 -1.67
N PRO A 403 32.49 -3.49 -2.17
CA PRO A 403 31.04 -3.70 -2.24
C PRO A 403 30.45 -3.90 -0.84
N PRO A 404 29.15 -3.57 -0.63
CA PRO A 404 28.48 -3.84 0.64
C PRO A 404 28.52 -5.35 0.95
N PRO A 405 28.88 -5.77 2.17
CA PRO A 405 29.02 -7.19 2.53
C PRO A 405 27.67 -7.90 2.68
N HIS A 406 26.57 -7.15 2.71
CA HIS A 406 25.20 -7.64 2.75
C HIS A 406 24.27 -6.57 2.19
N ASP A 407 23.06 -6.97 1.83
CA ASP A 407 21.98 -6.06 1.47
C ASP A 407 21.59 -5.19 2.68
N LEU A 408 21.64 -3.86 2.53
CA LEU A 408 21.42 -2.92 3.65
C LEU A 408 19.99 -2.92 4.20
N ARG A 409 19.03 -3.50 3.48
CA ARG A 409 17.68 -3.75 3.99
C ARG A 409 17.70 -4.88 5.03
N PHE A 410 18.61 -5.84 4.93
CA PHE A 410 18.63 -7.05 5.73
C PHE A 410 19.88 -7.09 6.61
N SER A 411 19.72 -6.71 7.88
CA SER A 411 20.81 -6.82 8.85
C SER A 411 21.36 -8.24 8.90
N PRO A 412 22.69 -8.43 8.94
CA PRO A 412 23.29 -9.73 9.17
C PRO A 412 23.08 -10.22 10.62
N HIS A 413 22.68 -9.34 11.55
CA HIS A 413 22.53 -9.70 12.96
C HIS A 413 21.12 -10.19 13.29
N LEU A 414 20.08 -9.46 12.86
CA LEU A 414 18.69 -9.77 13.20
C LEU A 414 17.71 -9.07 12.24
N LEU A 415 16.70 -9.80 11.79
CA LEU A 415 15.53 -9.24 11.12
C LEU A 415 14.27 -9.55 11.93
N ILE A 416 13.44 -8.55 12.19
CA ILE A 416 12.15 -8.70 12.87
C ILE A 416 11.03 -8.27 11.94
N GLY A 417 10.16 -9.20 11.55
CA GLY A 417 8.93 -8.93 10.80
C GLY A 417 7.73 -8.80 11.72
N PHE A 418 6.95 -7.72 11.57
CA PHE A 418 5.73 -7.48 12.35
C PHE A 418 4.50 -8.16 11.71
N THR A 419 4.63 -9.45 11.45
CA THR A 419 3.60 -10.30 10.82
C THR A 419 3.81 -11.76 11.27
N GLY A 420 3.08 -12.71 10.70
CA GLY A 420 3.21 -14.13 10.99
C GLY A 420 2.81 -15.02 9.82
N GLU A 421 3.34 -16.24 9.81
CA GLU A 421 3.13 -17.21 8.70
C GLU A 421 1.65 -17.57 8.49
N ALA A 422 0.81 -17.49 9.53
CA ALA A 422 -0.63 -17.70 9.40
C ALA A 422 -1.31 -16.67 8.46
N LEU A 423 -0.75 -15.47 8.31
CA LEU A 423 -1.19 -14.47 7.35
C LEU A 423 -0.41 -14.59 6.03
N THR A 424 0.92 -14.63 6.11
CA THR A 424 1.77 -14.50 4.92
C THR A 424 1.87 -15.79 4.10
N GLY A 425 1.50 -16.92 4.68
CA GLY A 425 1.98 -18.23 4.23
C GLY A 425 3.49 -18.40 4.51
N PRO A 426 4.07 -19.55 4.12
CA PRO A 426 5.50 -19.77 4.23
C PRO A 426 6.27 -18.82 3.31
N LEU A 427 7.22 -18.06 3.87
CA LEU A 427 8.10 -17.17 3.13
C LEU A 427 9.57 -17.63 3.23
N PRO A 428 10.36 -17.56 2.14
CA PRO A 428 11.79 -17.76 2.23
C PRO A 428 12.42 -16.61 3.03
N ARG A 429 13.07 -16.94 4.15
CA ARG A 429 13.66 -15.96 5.07
C ARG A 429 15.05 -16.40 5.53
N PRO A 430 15.97 -15.47 5.83
CA PRO A 430 17.26 -15.83 6.39
C PRO A 430 17.10 -16.40 7.81
N ASP A 431 18.07 -17.18 8.27
CA ASP A 431 18.02 -17.87 9.58
C ASP A 431 17.90 -16.90 10.76
N ASN A 432 18.37 -15.66 10.59
CA ASN A 432 18.30 -14.60 11.59
C ASN A 432 16.99 -13.77 11.51
N ALA A 433 15.98 -14.21 10.73
CA ALA A 433 14.69 -13.56 10.64
C ALA A 433 13.63 -14.19 11.55
N VAL A 434 13.01 -13.36 12.38
CA VAL A 434 11.92 -13.73 13.28
C VAL A 434 10.63 -12.99 12.91
N LEU A 435 9.50 -13.68 13.02
CA LEU A 435 8.18 -13.12 12.80
C LEU A 435 7.47 -13.07 14.14
N VAL A 436 7.21 -11.87 14.64
CA VAL A 436 6.73 -11.64 16.01
C VAL A 436 5.24 -11.32 16.07
N GLY A 437 4.53 -11.38 14.95
CA GLY A 437 3.18 -10.83 14.85
C GLY A 437 3.18 -9.30 14.98
N PRO A 438 2.00 -8.66 15.04
CA PRO A 438 1.93 -7.21 15.18
C PRO A 438 2.38 -6.72 16.55
N ALA A 439 3.19 -5.66 16.54
CA ALA A 439 3.51 -4.90 17.74
C ALA A 439 2.47 -3.78 17.93
N LEU A 440 1.37 -4.11 18.60
CA LEU A 440 0.30 -3.16 18.91
C LEU A 440 0.65 -2.36 20.16
N ALA A 441 0.46 -1.04 20.09
CA ALA A 441 0.56 -0.16 21.24
C ALA A 441 -0.83 0.34 21.63
N ALA A 442 -1.05 0.51 22.94
CA ALA A 442 -2.19 1.27 23.43
C ALA A 442 -2.15 2.68 22.84
N ARG A 443 -3.30 3.14 22.33
CA ARG A 443 -3.52 4.51 21.90
C ARG A 443 -4.38 5.20 22.95
N GLU A 444 -4.27 6.53 23.06
CA GLU A 444 -5.17 7.25 23.96
C GLU A 444 -6.62 7.08 23.51
N PRO A 445 -7.54 6.78 24.44
CA PRO A 445 -8.95 6.65 24.14
C PRO A 445 -9.52 7.90 23.48
N ASP A 446 -10.25 7.72 22.38
CA ASP A 446 -11.04 8.80 21.80
C ASP A 446 -12.34 8.96 22.62
N ARG A 447 -12.34 9.94 23.52
CA ARG A 447 -13.47 10.19 24.43
C ARG A 447 -14.69 10.80 23.73
N ASP A 448 -14.52 11.32 22.52
CA ASP A 448 -15.57 12.01 21.77
C ASP A 448 -16.34 11.06 20.83
N PHE A 449 -15.96 9.78 20.80
CA PHE A 449 -16.66 8.77 20.00
C PHE A 449 -18.01 8.41 20.65
N PRO A 450 -19.14 8.43 19.90
CA PRO A 450 -20.48 8.18 20.45
C PRO A 450 -20.74 6.68 20.63
N TRP A 451 -20.18 6.09 21.69
CA TRP A 451 -20.28 4.65 21.97
C TRP A 451 -21.72 4.15 22.10
N GLU A 452 -22.63 5.00 22.60
CA GLU A 452 -24.06 4.71 22.75
C GLU A 452 -24.81 4.58 21.42
N TRP A 453 -24.23 5.04 20.31
CA TRP A 453 -24.80 4.85 18.97
C TRP A 453 -24.68 3.40 18.48
N LEU A 454 -23.72 2.63 19.02
CA LEU A 454 -23.52 1.23 18.64
C LEU A 454 -24.62 0.34 19.22
N ASP A 455 -25.38 -0.29 18.33
CA ASP A 455 -26.36 -1.32 18.62
C ASP A 455 -25.68 -2.70 18.60
N PRO A 456 -25.53 -3.38 19.76
CA PRO A 456 -24.87 -4.68 19.83
C PRO A 456 -25.68 -5.81 19.17
N THR A 457 -26.94 -5.57 18.80
CA THR A 457 -27.77 -6.58 18.09
C THR A 457 -27.51 -6.59 16.59
N ARG A 458 -26.80 -5.58 16.08
CA ARG A 458 -26.48 -5.42 14.66
C ARG A 458 -25.01 -5.67 14.43
N ARG A 459 -24.69 -6.13 13.21
CA ARG A 459 -23.29 -6.27 12.83
C ARG A 459 -22.61 -4.92 12.70
N GLN A 460 -21.33 -4.84 13.03
CA GLN A 460 -20.56 -3.60 13.01
C GLN A 460 -19.46 -3.65 11.96
N VAL A 461 -19.41 -2.64 11.08
CA VAL A 461 -18.41 -2.56 10.00
C VAL A 461 -17.65 -1.26 10.09
N LEU A 462 -16.32 -1.32 10.07
CA LEU A 462 -15.47 -0.14 9.92
C LEU A 462 -15.05 0.03 8.46
N VAL A 463 -15.19 1.22 7.90
CA VAL A 463 -14.63 1.60 6.60
C VAL A 463 -13.51 2.63 6.84
N THR A 464 -12.27 2.26 6.52
CA THR A 464 -11.11 3.12 6.71
C THR A 464 -10.06 2.92 5.61
N VAL A 465 -9.76 3.99 4.88
CA VAL A 465 -8.82 3.96 3.75
C VAL A 465 -7.48 4.62 4.06
N GLY A 466 -7.21 4.95 5.33
CA GLY A 466 -5.92 5.51 5.76
C GLY A 466 -5.64 6.93 5.26
N THR A 467 -4.37 7.29 5.13
CA THR A 467 -3.90 8.64 4.77
C THR A 467 -3.88 8.88 3.25
N LEU A 468 -5.01 8.62 2.57
CA LEU A 468 -5.15 8.86 1.14
C LEU A 468 -5.41 10.33 0.82
N SER A 469 -5.23 10.70 -0.46
CA SER A 469 -5.74 11.95 -1.00
C SER A 469 -7.25 12.07 -0.71
N LEU A 470 -7.68 13.25 -0.31
CA LEU A 470 -9.07 13.52 0.08
C LEU A 470 -10.05 13.17 -1.04
N ASP A 471 -9.74 13.52 -2.29
CA ASP A 471 -10.64 13.29 -3.44
C ASP A 471 -10.81 11.79 -3.73
N LEU A 472 -9.70 11.05 -3.73
CA LEU A 472 -9.70 9.60 -3.98
C LEU A 472 -10.43 8.84 -2.86
N ALA A 473 -10.23 9.28 -1.61
CA ALA A 473 -10.95 8.75 -0.46
C ALA A 473 -12.46 9.06 -0.54
N ALA A 474 -12.83 10.28 -0.97
CA ALA A 474 -14.22 10.72 -1.05
C ALA A 474 -15.05 9.89 -2.01
N ASP A 475 -14.56 9.64 -3.23
CA ASP A 475 -15.25 8.79 -4.21
C ASP A 475 -15.49 7.37 -3.68
N PHE A 476 -14.46 6.76 -3.09
CA PHE A 476 -14.59 5.41 -2.52
C PHE A 476 -15.57 5.38 -1.34
N HIS A 477 -15.52 6.37 -0.45
CA HIS A 477 -16.48 6.48 0.65
C HIS A 477 -17.92 6.64 0.15
N ALA A 478 -18.16 7.45 -0.88
CA ALA A 478 -19.48 7.60 -1.48
C ALA A 478 -19.99 6.27 -2.05
N ARG A 479 -19.16 5.55 -2.81
CA ARG A 479 -19.51 4.21 -3.34
C ARG A 479 -19.77 3.19 -2.23
N MET A 480 -19.00 3.23 -1.14
CA MET A 480 -19.23 2.38 0.03
C MET A 480 -20.52 2.71 0.76
N VAL A 481 -20.83 3.99 0.99
CA VAL A 481 -22.09 4.37 1.65
C VAL A 481 -23.30 3.98 0.80
N GLU A 482 -23.22 4.11 -0.52
CA GLU A 482 -24.26 3.63 -1.41
C GLU A 482 -24.41 2.09 -1.35
N ALA A 483 -23.30 1.35 -1.22
CA ALA A 483 -23.33 -0.09 -1.01
C ALA A 483 -24.02 -0.49 0.31
N LEU A 484 -23.88 0.35 1.35
CA LEU A 484 -24.38 0.11 2.71
C LEU A 484 -25.82 0.59 2.94
N ARG A 485 -26.33 1.52 2.13
CA ARG A 485 -27.69 2.09 2.24
C ARG A 485 -28.81 1.05 2.42
N PRO A 486 -28.86 -0.07 1.67
CA PRO A 486 -29.93 -1.06 1.80
C PRO A 486 -29.73 -2.04 2.97
N LEU A 487 -28.69 -1.88 3.80
CA LEU A 487 -28.34 -2.81 4.88
C LEU A 487 -28.71 -2.29 6.29
N GLY A 488 -29.60 -1.29 6.32
CA GLY A 488 -30.03 -0.58 7.52
C GLY A 488 -30.77 -1.40 8.58
N ASP A 489 -31.10 -2.66 8.31
CA ASP A 489 -31.65 -3.60 9.30
C ASP A 489 -30.63 -4.66 9.75
N ARG A 490 -29.48 -4.76 9.06
CA ARG A 490 -28.49 -5.85 9.26
C ARG A 490 -27.22 -5.39 9.96
N LEU A 491 -26.73 -4.19 9.65
CA LEU A 491 -25.43 -3.72 10.12
C LEU A 491 -25.39 -2.21 10.34
N GLN A 492 -24.60 -1.76 11.30
CA GLN A 492 -24.15 -0.37 11.42
C GLN A 492 -22.74 -0.23 10.85
N ALA A 493 -22.46 0.91 10.24
CA ALA A 493 -21.16 1.17 9.63
C ALA A 493 -20.53 2.46 10.18
N ILE A 494 -19.26 2.40 10.53
CA ILE A 494 -18.43 3.55 10.91
C ILE A 494 -17.51 3.87 9.73
N VAL A 495 -17.58 5.08 9.19
CA VAL A 495 -16.74 5.54 8.08
C VAL A 495 -15.76 6.60 8.59
N ALA A 496 -14.47 6.27 8.56
CA ALA A 496 -13.40 7.18 8.92
C ALA A 496 -13.13 8.14 7.76
N ALA A 497 -13.81 9.30 7.75
CA ALA A 497 -13.72 10.31 6.71
C ALA A 497 -13.96 11.71 7.27
N PRO A 498 -13.37 12.77 6.68
CA PRO A 498 -13.69 14.14 7.05
C PRO A 498 -15.19 14.46 6.97
N ASP A 499 -15.66 15.39 7.79
CA ASP A 499 -17.04 15.83 7.75
C ASP A 499 -17.42 16.38 6.36
N GLY A 500 -18.62 16.06 5.91
CA GLY A 500 -19.10 16.46 4.58
C GLY A 500 -18.54 15.68 3.40
N THR A 501 -17.59 14.74 3.62
CA THR A 501 -17.06 13.86 2.54
C THR A 501 -18.15 13.02 1.89
N VAL A 502 -19.14 12.60 2.68
CA VAL A 502 -20.32 11.88 2.19
C VAL A 502 -21.54 12.76 2.42
N ALA A 503 -22.27 13.06 1.35
CA ALA A 503 -23.54 13.75 1.44
C ALA A 503 -24.64 12.81 1.95
N ASP A 504 -25.40 13.24 2.96
CA ASP A 504 -26.58 12.55 3.50
C ASP A 504 -26.34 11.05 3.81
N PRO A 505 -25.45 10.72 4.76
CA PRO A 505 -25.24 9.34 5.19
C PRO A 505 -26.53 8.78 5.83
N PRO A 506 -26.93 7.53 5.53
CA PRO A 506 -28.07 6.89 6.18
C PRO A 506 -27.94 6.85 7.72
N PRO A 507 -29.04 6.78 8.49
CA PRO A 507 -28.99 6.81 9.97
C PRO A 507 -28.12 5.71 10.63
N HIS A 508 -27.91 4.58 9.95
CA HIS A 508 -27.05 3.47 10.40
C HIS A 508 -25.59 3.59 9.93
N VAL A 509 -25.21 4.73 9.35
CA VAL A 509 -23.85 5.03 8.90
C VAL A 509 -23.32 6.25 9.66
N LEU A 510 -22.32 6.04 10.51
CA LEU A 510 -21.65 7.07 11.28
C LEU A 510 -20.37 7.51 10.55
N VAL A 511 -20.35 8.75 10.05
CA VAL A 511 -19.14 9.35 9.46
C VAL A 511 -18.40 10.18 10.51
N ARG A 512 -17.10 9.93 10.69
CA ARG A 512 -16.27 10.69 11.62
C ARG A 512 -14.85 10.92 11.08
N PRO A 513 -14.27 12.11 11.28
CA PRO A 513 -12.88 12.38 10.86
C PRO A 513 -11.88 11.58 11.68
N ARG A 514 -12.20 11.28 12.95
CA ARG A 514 -11.37 10.51 13.86
C ARG A 514 -12.21 9.40 14.50
N VAL A 515 -11.63 8.19 14.55
CA VAL A 515 -12.28 7.01 15.13
C VAL A 515 -11.26 6.24 15.98
N PRO A 516 -11.67 5.70 17.16
CA PRO A 516 -10.79 4.90 18.00
C PRO A 516 -10.68 3.46 17.46
N VAL A 517 -9.97 3.28 16.34
CA VAL A 517 -9.90 2.00 15.58
C VAL A 517 -9.59 0.79 16.47
N LEU A 518 -8.60 0.90 17.38
CA LEU A 518 -8.19 -0.23 18.22
C LEU A 518 -9.25 -0.58 19.27
N GLU A 519 -9.94 0.41 19.84
CA GLU A 519 -11.00 0.18 20.82
C GLU A 519 -12.29 -0.30 20.16
N LEU A 520 -12.53 0.08 18.90
CA LEU A 520 -13.65 -0.42 18.11
C LEU A 520 -13.46 -1.89 17.75
N MET A 521 -12.23 -2.34 17.53
CA MET A 521 -11.94 -3.66 16.95
C MET A 521 -12.62 -4.86 17.65
N PRO A 522 -12.72 -4.93 18.99
CA PRO A 522 -13.47 -5.98 19.69
C PRO A 522 -14.98 -6.01 19.37
N HIS A 523 -15.54 -4.92 18.84
CA HIS A 523 -16.95 -4.77 18.51
C HIS A 523 -17.24 -4.99 17.02
N LEU A 524 -16.22 -5.10 16.16
CA LEU A 524 -16.38 -5.17 14.71
C LEU A 524 -16.55 -6.60 14.20
N ASP A 525 -17.43 -6.77 13.21
CA ASP A 525 -17.60 -8.02 12.46
C ASP A 525 -16.79 -8.04 11.15
N ALA A 526 -16.49 -6.87 10.59
CA ALA A 526 -15.60 -6.74 9.43
C ALA A 526 -14.95 -5.36 9.34
N VAL A 527 -13.80 -5.31 8.67
CA VAL A 527 -13.12 -4.06 8.30
C VAL A 527 -13.01 -3.95 6.78
N VAL A 528 -13.49 -2.85 6.22
CA VAL A 528 -13.20 -2.44 4.84
C VAL A 528 -12.00 -1.50 4.86
N SER A 529 -10.92 -1.86 4.16
CA SER A 529 -9.72 -1.04 4.14
C SER A 529 -8.94 -1.10 2.85
N HIS A 530 -8.15 -0.06 2.58
CA HIS A 530 -7.14 -0.08 1.52
C HIS A 530 -6.00 -1.10 1.73
N GLY A 531 -5.89 -1.77 2.88
CA GLY A 531 -4.95 -2.88 3.07
C GLY A 531 -3.53 -2.49 3.49
N GLY A 532 -3.33 -1.31 4.09
CA GLY A 532 -2.08 -1.01 4.80
C GLY A 532 -1.83 -2.06 5.91
N LEU A 533 -0.58 -2.53 6.05
CA LEU A 533 -0.28 -3.68 6.90
C LEU A 533 -0.72 -3.48 8.36
N ASN A 534 -0.58 -2.27 8.91
CA ASN A 534 -1.03 -1.99 10.27
C ASN A 534 -2.53 -2.27 10.45
N THR A 535 -3.41 -1.75 9.59
CA THR A 535 -4.85 -1.99 9.70
C THR A 535 -5.20 -3.47 9.50
N VAL A 536 -4.53 -4.14 8.56
CA VAL A 536 -4.69 -5.59 8.34
C VAL A 536 -4.33 -6.36 9.61
N CYS A 537 -3.17 -6.08 10.20
CA CYS A 537 -2.72 -6.76 11.39
C CYS A 537 -3.54 -6.41 12.63
N GLU A 538 -3.98 -5.16 12.78
CA GLU A 538 -4.88 -4.72 13.86
C GLU A 538 -6.21 -5.51 13.78
N ALA A 539 -6.83 -5.60 12.61
CA ALA A 539 -8.06 -6.37 12.44
C ALA A 539 -7.87 -7.87 12.75
N LEU A 540 -6.83 -8.48 12.18
CA LEU A 540 -6.57 -9.91 12.36
C LEU A 540 -6.09 -10.26 13.77
N ALA A 541 -5.38 -9.37 14.47
CA ALA A 541 -5.04 -9.55 15.88
C ALA A 541 -6.28 -9.59 16.80
N HIS A 542 -7.40 -9.02 16.36
CA HIS A 542 -8.67 -9.11 17.07
C HIS A 542 -9.59 -10.21 16.53
N GLY A 543 -9.22 -10.85 15.42
CA GLY A 543 -9.98 -11.92 14.78
C GLY A 543 -11.08 -11.40 13.85
N VAL A 544 -10.95 -10.17 13.36
CA VAL A 544 -11.90 -9.50 12.48
C VAL A 544 -11.47 -9.68 11.02
N PRO A 545 -12.30 -10.28 10.15
CA PRO A 545 -11.99 -10.44 8.74
C PRO A 545 -12.10 -9.13 7.96
N LEU A 546 -11.50 -9.09 6.75
CA LEU A 546 -11.40 -7.85 5.97
C LEU A 546 -11.99 -7.95 4.55
N LEU A 547 -12.53 -6.83 4.08
CA LEU A 547 -12.67 -6.52 2.66
C LEU A 547 -11.58 -5.52 2.26
N VAL A 548 -10.62 -5.95 1.46
CA VAL A 548 -9.43 -5.17 1.13
C VAL A 548 -9.54 -4.56 -0.26
N ALA A 549 -9.40 -3.24 -0.36
CA ALA A 549 -9.43 -2.46 -1.58
C ALA A 549 -8.05 -1.83 -1.85
N PRO A 550 -7.03 -2.62 -2.24
CA PRO A 550 -5.68 -2.10 -2.37
C PRO A 550 -5.58 -1.01 -3.43
N ILE A 551 -4.68 -0.07 -3.16
CA ILE A 551 -4.32 1.01 -4.08
C ILE A 551 -2.88 0.78 -4.51
N LYS A 552 -1.90 1.05 -3.65
CA LYS A 552 -0.49 1.05 -4.05
C LYS A 552 0.46 0.60 -2.95
N GLY A 553 1.73 0.46 -3.34
CA GLY A 553 2.80 0.09 -2.42
C GLY A 553 2.69 -1.37 -2.01
N ASP A 554 2.66 -1.62 -0.71
CA ASP A 554 2.55 -2.96 -0.11
C ASP A 554 1.11 -3.47 -0.03
N GLN A 555 0.12 -2.61 -0.23
CA GLN A 555 -1.30 -2.94 -0.10
C GLN A 555 -1.75 -4.12 -0.98
N PRO A 556 -1.36 -4.22 -2.27
CA PRO A 556 -1.67 -5.38 -3.10
C PRO A 556 -1.17 -6.71 -2.51
N ILE A 557 0.04 -6.70 -1.95
CA ILE A 557 0.69 -7.87 -1.34
C ILE A 557 -0.11 -8.29 -0.11
N ASN A 558 -0.45 -7.33 0.75
CA ASN A 558 -1.23 -7.58 1.97
C ASN A 558 -2.64 -8.09 1.61
N ALA A 559 -3.30 -7.53 0.59
CA ALA A 559 -4.61 -7.96 0.13
C ALA A 559 -4.58 -9.41 -0.41
N ALA A 560 -3.54 -9.77 -1.16
CA ALA A 560 -3.33 -11.13 -1.64
C ALA A 560 -3.12 -12.12 -0.48
N GLN A 561 -2.34 -11.73 0.54
CA GLN A 561 -2.12 -12.54 1.74
C GLN A 561 -3.42 -12.76 2.53
N VAL A 562 -4.21 -11.71 2.74
CA VAL A 562 -5.53 -11.81 3.41
C VAL A 562 -6.45 -12.78 2.68
N ALA A 563 -6.55 -12.66 1.35
CA ALA A 563 -7.38 -13.54 0.54
C ALA A 563 -6.87 -14.99 0.55
N ALA A 564 -5.55 -15.20 0.41
CA ALA A 564 -4.93 -16.53 0.43
C ALA A 564 -5.07 -17.24 1.79
N ALA A 565 -5.00 -16.49 2.90
CA ALA A 565 -5.25 -17.02 4.24
C ALA A 565 -6.74 -17.31 4.50
N GLY A 566 -7.63 -16.89 3.60
CA GLY A 566 -9.07 -17.00 3.73
C GLY A 566 -9.66 -16.04 4.76
N ALA A 567 -8.90 -15.08 5.28
CA ALA A 567 -9.33 -14.15 6.34
C ALA A 567 -10.02 -12.89 5.80
N GLY A 568 -10.35 -12.88 4.50
CA GLY A 568 -11.03 -11.77 3.87
C GLY A 568 -11.12 -11.93 2.36
N ARG A 569 -11.54 -10.86 1.71
CA ARG A 569 -11.69 -10.76 0.25
C ARG A 569 -11.05 -9.50 -0.27
N ARG A 570 -10.78 -9.46 -1.57
CA ARG A 570 -10.17 -8.32 -2.24
C ARG A 570 -11.10 -7.75 -3.32
N VAL A 571 -11.18 -6.44 -3.40
CA VAL A 571 -11.91 -5.69 -4.44
C VAL A 571 -11.00 -4.64 -5.09
N ARG A 572 -11.32 -4.20 -6.30
CA ARG A 572 -10.58 -3.11 -6.95
C ARG A 572 -11.00 -1.76 -6.38
N PHE A 573 -10.07 -1.01 -5.81
CA PHE A 573 -10.36 0.30 -5.22
C PHE A 573 -11.02 1.27 -6.23
N ALA A 574 -10.38 1.50 -7.38
CA ALA A 574 -10.80 2.51 -8.34
C ALA A 574 -12.15 2.20 -9.03
N HIS A 575 -12.55 0.93 -9.14
CA HIS A 575 -13.63 0.53 -10.05
C HIS A 575 -14.73 -0.34 -9.42
N ALA A 576 -14.57 -0.80 -8.18
CA ALA A 576 -15.62 -1.60 -7.54
C ALA A 576 -16.91 -0.79 -7.43
N ARG A 577 -17.98 -1.28 -8.06
CA ARG A 577 -19.31 -0.68 -8.02
C ARG A 577 -19.97 -0.91 -6.65
N PRO A 578 -20.91 -0.05 -6.20
CA PRO A 578 -21.63 -0.26 -4.94
C PRO A 578 -22.23 -1.66 -4.79
N GLN A 579 -22.76 -2.23 -5.87
CA GLN A 579 -23.33 -3.58 -5.86
C GLN A 579 -22.25 -4.64 -5.58
N THR A 580 -21.07 -4.53 -6.22
CA THR A 580 -19.94 -5.42 -5.98
C THR A 580 -19.41 -5.27 -4.55
N LEU A 581 -19.22 -4.04 -4.09
CA LEU A 581 -18.77 -3.75 -2.72
C LEU A 581 -19.70 -4.37 -1.68
N ARG A 582 -21.02 -4.23 -1.87
CA ARG A 582 -22.03 -4.87 -1.02
C ARG A 582 -21.94 -6.38 -1.06
N THR A 583 -21.89 -6.99 -2.25
CA THR A 583 -21.84 -8.44 -2.40
C THR A 583 -20.60 -9.02 -1.72
N GLU A 584 -19.43 -8.44 -1.94
CA GLU A 584 -18.19 -8.93 -1.34
C GLU A 584 -18.14 -8.69 0.17
N LEU A 585 -18.66 -7.55 0.67
CA LEU A 585 -18.78 -7.31 2.11
C LEU A 585 -19.71 -8.33 2.77
N LEU A 586 -20.88 -8.59 2.16
CA LEU A 586 -21.80 -9.60 2.68
C LEU A 586 -21.18 -10.99 2.63
N ALA A 587 -20.40 -11.34 1.60
CA ALA A 587 -19.68 -12.60 1.56
C ALA A 587 -18.67 -12.72 2.72
N VAL A 588 -17.94 -11.65 3.05
CA VAL A 588 -17.04 -11.60 4.22
C VAL A 588 -17.81 -11.82 5.53
N LEU A 589 -18.98 -11.20 5.67
CA LEU A 589 -19.79 -11.24 6.88
C LEU A 589 -20.62 -12.54 7.03
N ASP A 590 -21.09 -13.13 5.94
CA ASP A 590 -22.05 -14.24 5.93
C ASP A 590 -21.36 -15.61 5.82
N ASP A 591 -20.15 -15.68 5.25
CA ASP A 591 -19.36 -16.93 5.23
C ASP A 591 -18.53 -17.07 6.53
N PRO A 592 -18.88 -18.03 7.42
CA PRO A 592 -18.16 -18.22 8.68
C PRO A 592 -16.69 -18.64 8.51
N ALA A 593 -16.29 -19.11 7.32
CA ALA A 593 -14.90 -19.45 7.03
C ALA A 593 -13.97 -18.25 7.19
N HIS A 594 -14.41 -17.04 6.84
CA HIS A 594 -13.62 -15.82 6.97
C HIS A 594 -13.34 -15.46 8.43
N ALA A 595 -14.37 -15.48 9.29
CA ALA A 595 -14.22 -15.27 10.72
C ALA A 595 -13.39 -16.38 11.40
N ALA A 596 -13.54 -17.64 10.95
CA ALA A 596 -12.71 -18.74 11.44
C ALA A 596 -11.23 -18.56 11.07
N ALA A 597 -10.93 -18.12 9.84
CA ALA A 597 -9.58 -17.83 9.40
C ALA A 597 -8.96 -16.67 10.17
N ALA A 598 -9.68 -15.56 10.34
CA ALA A 598 -9.22 -14.42 11.13
C ALA A 598 -8.91 -14.82 12.58
N ARG A 599 -9.73 -15.68 13.21
CA ARG A 599 -9.46 -16.22 14.56
C ARG A 599 -8.21 -17.10 14.62
N ARG A 600 -7.93 -17.94 13.62
CA ARG A 600 -6.67 -18.70 13.56
C ARG A 600 -5.45 -17.79 13.49
N ILE A 601 -5.54 -16.71 12.71
CA ILE A 601 -4.46 -15.73 12.61
C ILE A 601 -4.29 -14.98 13.94
N LYS A 602 -5.38 -14.59 14.60
CA LYS A 602 -5.37 -14.01 15.96
C LYS A 602 -4.59 -14.89 16.94
N GLU A 603 -4.89 -16.18 17.00
CA GLU A 603 -4.21 -17.14 17.87
C GLU A 603 -2.71 -17.23 17.54
N SER A 604 -2.37 -17.28 16.26
CA SER A 604 -0.97 -17.28 15.81
C SER A 604 -0.24 -15.98 16.18
N PHE A 605 -0.87 -14.82 16.02
CA PHE A 605 -0.29 -13.52 16.38
C PHE A 605 -0.10 -13.39 17.89
N ALA A 606 -1.06 -13.84 18.69
CA ALA A 606 -0.94 -13.87 20.15
C ALA A 606 0.22 -14.76 20.59
N ALA A 607 0.41 -15.93 19.96
CA ALA A 607 1.53 -16.83 20.23
C ALA A 607 2.90 -16.26 19.81
N ALA A 608 2.94 -15.38 18.79
CA ALA A 608 4.17 -14.78 18.30
C ALA A 608 4.73 -13.66 19.22
N GLY A 609 3.89 -13.11 20.12
CA GLY A 609 4.34 -12.29 21.26
C GLY A 609 4.51 -10.78 21.01
N GLY A 610 4.43 -10.32 19.77
CA GLY A 610 4.39 -8.90 19.40
C GLY A 610 5.60 -8.10 19.90
N ALA A 611 5.32 -6.92 20.49
CA ALA A 611 6.35 -6.00 20.98
C ALA A 611 7.28 -6.64 22.03
N ARG A 612 6.75 -7.52 22.88
CA ARG A 612 7.50 -8.21 23.91
C ARG A 612 8.54 -9.16 23.31
N ALA A 613 8.12 -10.00 22.35
CA ALA A 613 9.04 -10.90 21.64
C ALA A 613 10.08 -10.12 20.82
N ALA A 614 9.67 -9.01 20.18
CA ALA A 614 10.62 -8.14 19.48
C ALA A 614 11.70 -7.58 20.40
N ALA A 615 11.32 -7.12 21.60
CA ALA A 615 12.26 -6.65 22.62
C ALA A 615 13.19 -7.77 23.11
N ASP A 616 12.66 -8.98 23.36
CA ASP A 616 13.46 -10.16 23.73
C ASP A 616 14.55 -10.44 22.68
N HIS A 617 14.18 -10.37 21.39
CA HIS A 617 15.13 -10.56 20.29
C HIS A 617 16.14 -9.41 20.19
N LEU A 618 15.72 -8.15 20.35
CA LEU A 618 16.64 -7.01 20.35
C LEU A 618 17.67 -7.08 21.49
N GLU A 619 17.26 -7.54 22.66
CA GLU A 619 18.16 -7.75 23.80
C GLU A 619 19.22 -8.83 23.53
N THR A 620 19.04 -9.73 22.55
CA THR A 620 20.08 -10.68 22.14
C THR A 620 21.28 -10.04 21.45
N LEU A 621 21.11 -8.82 20.95
CA LEU A 621 22.20 -8.05 20.34
C LEU A 621 23.01 -7.24 21.35
N LEU A 622 22.59 -7.19 22.62
CA LEU A 622 23.35 -6.49 23.65
C LEU A 622 24.68 -7.19 23.91
N PRO A 623 25.77 -6.44 24.15
CA PRO A 623 27.05 -7.01 24.50
C PRO A 623 26.93 -7.81 25.81
N ALA A 624 27.60 -8.95 25.88
CA ALA A 624 27.76 -9.69 27.13
C ALA A 624 28.50 -8.77 28.13
N ARG A 625 27.85 -8.42 29.24
CA ARG A 625 28.52 -7.70 30.32
C ARG A 625 29.36 -8.71 31.09
N LEU A 626 30.67 -8.57 31.00
CA LEU A 626 31.65 -9.29 31.81
C LEU A 626 31.59 -8.85 33.27
#